data_AF-A0A2D9HFR1-F1
#
_entry.id   AF-A0A2D9HFR1-F1
#
_cell.length_a   1.000
_cell.length_b   1.000
_cell.length_c   1.000
_cell.angle_alpha   90.00
_cell.angle_beta   90.00
_cell.angle_gamma   90.00
#
_symmetry.space_group_name_H-M   'P 1'
#
loop_
_entity.id
_entity.type
_entity.pdbx_description
1 polymer ?
#
loop_
_entity_poly.entity_id
_entity_poly.type
_entity_poly.pdbx_seq_one_letter_code
_entity_poly.pdbx_strand_id
1 'polypeptide(L)'
;DFDQIWHSRHADVPKSSNFVSFRNAEADKIIEAMEFEFDMAKRYELSKQFHRIIYEEQPYTFLFQSKNAYFWTPQLQNATTVGKVRPYLNLRSWYLKQN
;
A
#
# COMPACT_ATOMS: atom_id res chain seq x y z
N ASP A 1 6.52 -2.86 -1.01
CA ASP A 1 6.81 -1.58 -1.68
C ASP A 1 7.65 -0.61 -0.87
N PHE A 2 7.86 -0.82 0.45
CA PHE A 2 8.75 0.04 1.26
C PHE A 2 10.16 0.16 0.66
N ASP A 3 10.82 -0.97 0.40
CA ASP A 3 12.17 -0.96 -0.14
C ASP A 3 12.26 -0.33 -1.55
N GLN A 4 11.61 -0.94 -2.55
CA GLN A 4 11.72 -0.56 -3.96
C GLN A 4 11.50 0.95 -4.24
N ILE A 5 10.59 1.61 -3.51
CA ILE A 5 10.25 3.02 -3.74
C ILE A 5 11.06 3.94 -2.82
N TRP A 6 11.38 3.53 -1.60
CA TRP A 6 11.82 4.46 -0.54
C TRP A 6 13.20 4.19 0.03
N HIS A 7 13.84 3.06 -0.27
CA HIS A 7 15.19 2.81 0.22
C HIS A 7 16.21 3.63 -0.58
N SER A 8 17.15 4.27 0.11
CA SER A 8 18.16 5.17 -0.49
C SER A 8 19.03 4.46 -1.55
N ARG A 9 19.25 3.15 -1.41
CA ARG A 9 19.97 2.32 -2.39
C ARG A 9 19.40 2.39 -3.81
N HIS A 10 18.12 2.73 -3.92
CA HIS A 10 17.41 2.83 -5.20
C HIS A 10 17.40 4.25 -5.76
N ALA A 11 17.94 5.25 -5.05
CA ALA A 11 17.86 6.66 -5.44
C ALA A 11 18.69 6.99 -6.70
N ASP A 12 19.82 6.31 -6.91
CA ASP A 12 20.71 6.52 -8.07
C ASP A 12 20.60 5.42 -9.13
N VAL A 13 19.74 4.43 -8.92
CA VAL A 13 19.61 3.29 -9.82
C VAL A 13 18.82 3.73 -11.06
N PRO A 14 19.38 3.62 -12.28
CA PRO A 14 18.66 3.96 -13.49
C PRO A 14 17.36 3.16 -13.62
N LYS A 15 16.25 3.85 -13.91
CA LYS A 15 14.89 3.26 -14.04
C LYS A 15 14.35 2.63 -12.74
N SER A 16 14.89 3.02 -11.59
CA SER A 16 14.31 2.73 -10.28
C SER A 16 12.92 3.33 -10.11
N SER A 17 12.15 2.78 -9.17
CA SER A 17 10.86 3.34 -8.73
C SER A 17 10.99 4.46 -7.71
N ASN A 18 12.20 4.71 -7.18
CA ASN A 18 12.50 5.89 -6.38
C ASN A 18 12.74 7.10 -7.30
N PHE A 19 11.67 7.58 -7.94
CA PHE A 19 11.74 8.66 -8.93
C PHE A 19 12.16 10.01 -8.36
N VAL A 20 11.91 10.24 -7.07
CA VAL A 20 12.26 11.49 -6.37
C VAL A 20 13.65 11.46 -5.74
N SER A 21 14.40 10.37 -5.95
CA SER A 21 15.74 10.19 -5.36
C SER A 21 15.75 10.38 -3.84
N PHE A 22 14.67 9.95 -3.17
CA PHE A 22 14.52 10.06 -1.72
C PHE A 22 15.64 9.29 -1.03
N ARG A 23 16.25 9.92 -0.02
CA ARG A 23 17.32 9.34 0.81
C ARG A 23 17.13 9.75 2.26
N ASN A 24 16.99 8.78 3.15
CA ASN A 24 16.93 9.03 4.58
C ASN A 24 17.43 7.80 5.33
N ALA A 25 18.53 7.95 6.06
CA ALA A 25 19.19 6.83 6.75
C ALA A 25 18.33 6.21 7.85
N GLU A 26 17.41 6.97 8.45
CA GLU A 26 16.49 6.43 9.46
C GLU A 26 15.35 5.65 8.78
N ALA A 27 14.85 6.14 7.65
CA ALA A 27 13.89 5.40 6.83
C ALA A 27 14.48 4.06 6.38
N ASP A 28 15.73 4.04 5.90
CA ASP A 28 16.42 2.81 5.49
C ASP A 28 16.47 1.78 6.62
N LYS A 29 16.90 2.18 7.83
CA LYS A 29 16.92 1.28 9.02
C LYS A 29 15.54 0.72 9.35
N ILE A 30 14.50 1.54 9.28
CA ILE A 30 13.13 1.10 9.56
C ILE A 30 12.66 0.10 8.49
N ILE A 31 12.98 0.36 7.22
CA ILE A 31 12.67 -0.54 6.10
C ILE A 31 13.38 -1.89 6.29
N GLU A 32 14.67 -1.89 6.59
CA GLU A 32 15.46 -3.11 6.85
C GLU A 32 14.90 -3.88 8.06
N ALA A 33 14.55 -3.19 9.15
CA ALA A 33 13.92 -3.83 10.31
C ALA A 33 12.56 -4.46 9.98
N MET A 34 11.74 -3.79 9.15
CA MET A 34 10.45 -4.34 8.71
C MET A 34 10.58 -5.57 7.80
N GLU A 35 11.70 -5.74 7.09
CA GLU A 35 11.89 -6.86 6.16
C GLU A 35 11.83 -8.21 6.89
N PHE A 36 12.41 -8.26 8.10
CA PHE A 36 12.50 -9.48 8.92
C PHE A 36 11.57 -9.49 10.14
N GLU A 37 10.68 -8.51 10.29
CA GLU A 37 9.68 -8.48 11.35
C GLU A 37 8.41 -9.22 10.94
N PHE A 38 8.10 -10.31 11.65
CA PHE A 38 6.95 -11.18 11.41
C PHE A 38 5.82 -10.95 12.41
N ASP A 39 6.08 -10.31 13.55
CA ASP A 39 5.04 -9.85 14.45
C ASP A 39 4.31 -8.66 13.81
N MET A 40 3.03 -8.86 13.54
CA MET A 40 2.22 -7.87 12.83
C MET A 40 2.04 -6.57 13.61
N ALA A 41 2.00 -6.62 14.94
CA ALA A 41 1.87 -5.42 15.76
C ALA A 41 3.15 -4.59 15.70
N LYS A 42 4.32 -5.24 15.82
CA LYS A 42 5.63 -4.57 15.69
C LYS A 42 5.85 -4.02 14.29
N ARG A 43 5.54 -4.79 13.25
CA ARG A 43 5.63 -4.34 11.86
C ARG A 43 4.74 -3.12 11.60
N TYR A 44 3.56 -3.08 12.22
CA TYR A 44 2.67 -1.93 12.15
C TYR A 44 3.27 -0.70 12.83
N GLU A 45 3.86 -0.83 14.02
CA GLU A 45 4.55 0.28 14.69
C GLU A 45 5.71 0.85 13.85
N LEU A 46 6.56 -0.02 13.29
CA LEU A 46 7.63 0.38 12.38
C LEU A 46 7.08 1.12 11.15
N SER A 47 6.00 0.61 10.55
CA SER A 47 5.37 1.28 9.40
C SER A 47 4.88 2.69 9.76
N LYS A 48 4.30 2.90 10.95
CA LYS A 48 3.89 4.24 11.40
C LYS A 48 5.07 5.19 11.56
N GLN A 49 6.19 4.72 12.09
CA GLN A 49 7.42 5.51 12.21
C GLN A 49 7.95 5.93 10.84
N PHE A 50 8.03 5.00 9.89
CA PHE A 50 8.40 5.32 8.51
C PHE A 50 7.44 6.34 7.88
N HIS A 51 6.13 6.14 8.01
CA HIS A 51 5.13 7.07 7.46
C HIS A 51 5.22 8.46 8.09
N ARG A 52 5.65 8.58 9.36
CA ARG A 52 5.94 9.88 9.99
C ARG A 52 7.09 10.59 9.28
N ILE A 53 8.18 9.88 8.96
CA ILE A 53 9.31 10.46 8.20
C ILE A 53 8.83 10.97 6.84
N ILE A 54 8.09 10.15 6.10
CA ILE A 54 7.54 10.57 4.78
C ILE A 54 6.62 11.78 4.91
N TYR A 55 5.83 11.88 5.99
CA TYR A 55 5.00 13.04 6.24
C TYR A 55 5.81 14.31 6.53
N GLU A 56 6.93 14.22 7.26
CA GLU A 56 7.75 15.40 7.57
C GLU A 56 8.60 15.84 6.36
N GLU A 57 9.22 14.88 5.66
CA GLU A 57 10.10 15.12 4.52
C GLU A 57 9.33 15.55 3.25
N GLN A 58 8.04 15.22 3.16
CA GLN A 58 7.18 15.50 2.00
C GLN A 58 7.83 15.17 0.63
N PRO A 59 8.49 14.00 0.43
CA PRO A 59 9.05 13.64 -0.87
C PRO A 59 7.96 13.49 -1.94
N TYR A 60 6.74 13.19 -1.50
CA TYR A 60 5.51 13.35 -2.26
C TYR A 60 4.45 14.00 -1.38
N THR A 61 3.69 14.92 -1.98
CA THR A 61 2.47 15.44 -1.37
C THR A 61 1.29 14.55 -1.78
N PHE A 62 0.86 13.66 -0.89
CA PHE A 62 -0.31 12.81 -1.13
C PHE A 62 -1.60 13.65 -1.06
N LEU A 63 -2.35 13.72 -2.17
CA LEU A 63 -3.56 14.55 -2.26
C LEU A 63 -4.83 13.75 -1.97
N PHE A 64 -5.12 12.73 -2.78
CA PHE A 64 -6.33 11.92 -2.68
C PHE A 64 -6.18 10.59 -3.40
N GLN A 65 -7.06 9.64 -3.09
CA GLN A 65 -7.26 8.44 -3.88
C GLN A 65 -8.65 8.47 -4.51
N SER A 66 -8.73 8.27 -5.83
CA SER A 66 -9.99 8.23 -6.56
C SER A 66 -10.87 7.07 -6.06
N LYS A 67 -12.16 7.35 -5.83
CA LYS A 67 -13.16 6.31 -5.60
C LYS A 67 -13.55 5.71 -6.95
N ASN A 68 -13.62 4.39 -7.02
CA ASN A 68 -14.12 3.69 -8.20
C ASN A 68 -15.62 3.40 -8.02
N ALA A 69 -16.42 3.70 -9.02
CA ALA A 69 -17.81 3.29 -9.08
C ALA A 69 -17.89 1.84 -9.60
N TYR A 70 -18.69 1.02 -8.92
CA TYR A 70 -18.99 -0.34 -9.34
C TYR A 70 -20.50 -0.47 -9.52
N PHE A 71 -20.91 -1.21 -10.55
CA PHE A 71 -22.30 -1.45 -10.89
C PHE A 71 -22.54 -2.95 -11.00
N TRP A 72 -23.68 -3.42 -10.50
CA TRP A 72 -24.09 -4.81 -10.59
C TRP A 72 -25.62 -4.92 -10.68
N THR A 73 -26.10 -6.09 -11.06
CA THR A 73 -27.54 -6.35 -11.19
C THR A 73 -28.16 -6.72 -9.83
N PRO A 74 -29.44 -6.41 -9.57
CA PRO A 74 -30.09 -6.76 -8.30
C PRO A 74 -30.12 -8.26 -7.97
N GLN A 75 -29.99 -9.13 -8.98
CA GLN A 75 -29.93 -10.58 -8.83
C GLN A 75 -28.62 -11.05 -8.20
N LEU A 76 -27.55 -10.25 -8.33
CA LEU A 76 -26.25 -10.54 -7.78
C LEU A 76 -26.20 -10.19 -6.29
N GLN A 77 -26.02 -11.21 -5.47
CA GLN A 77 -25.87 -11.05 -4.03
C GLN A 77 -24.39 -10.99 -3.66
N ASN A 78 -24.10 -10.33 -2.54
CA ASN A 78 -22.76 -10.17 -1.97
C ASN A 78 -21.77 -9.38 -2.85
N ALA A 79 -22.28 -8.60 -3.82
CA ALA A 79 -21.45 -7.79 -4.71
C ALA A 79 -20.63 -6.69 -3.99
N THR A 80 -21.05 -6.31 -2.79
CA THR A 80 -20.42 -5.31 -1.92
C THR A 80 -19.24 -5.85 -1.12
N THR A 81 -18.95 -7.15 -1.15
CA THR A 81 -17.73 -7.66 -0.51
C THR A 81 -16.51 -7.17 -1.27
N VAL A 82 -15.95 -6.08 -0.76
CA VAL A 82 -14.70 -5.53 -1.25
C VAL A 82 -13.54 -6.40 -0.79
N GLY A 83 -12.71 -6.81 -1.72
CA GLY A 83 -11.42 -7.40 -1.40
C GLY A 83 -10.55 -6.36 -0.69
N LYS A 84 -9.77 -6.80 0.32
CA LYS A 84 -8.76 -5.94 0.97
C LYS A 84 -7.59 -5.59 0.03
N VAL A 85 -7.48 -6.28 -1.11
CA VAL A 85 -6.42 -6.15 -2.11
C VAL A 85 -7.01 -5.96 -3.50
N ARG A 86 -6.26 -5.32 -4.41
CA ARG A 86 -6.67 -5.16 -5.81
C ARG A 86 -6.72 -6.54 -6.52
N PRO A 87 -7.64 -6.74 -7.49
CA PRO A 87 -8.79 -5.90 -7.80
C PRO A 87 -9.79 -5.94 -6.63
N TYR A 88 -10.21 -4.79 -6.10
CA TYR A 88 -10.98 -4.66 -4.85
C TYR A 88 -12.38 -5.32 -4.87
N LEU A 89 -12.69 -6.12 -5.89
CA LEU A 89 -13.87 -6.95 -6.00
C LEU A 89 -13.52 -8.40 -5.65
N ASN A 90 -14.21 -8.97 -4.67
CA ASN A 90 -14.10 -10.40 -4.42
C ASN A 90 -15.17 -11.17 -5.21
N LEU A 91 -14.92 -11.43 -6.49
CA LEU A 91 -15.90 -12.12 -7.36
C LEU A 91 -16.29 -13.52 -6.86
N ARG A 92 -15.42 -14.18 -6.08
CA ARG A 92 -15.64 -15.54 -5.57
C ARG A 92 -16.76 -15.62 -4.53
N SER A 93 -17.03 -14.52 -3.84
CA SER A 93 -18.08 -14.47 -2.83
C SER A 93 -19.44 -14.11 -3.41
N TRP A 94 -19.52 -13.83 -4.72
CA TRP A 94 -20.75 -13.45 -5.40
C TRP A 94 -21.56 -14.68 -5.77
N TYR A 95 -22.89 -14.57 -5.65
CA TYR A 95 -23.81 -15.63 -6.06
C TYR A 95 -25.13 -15.03 -6.53
N LEU A 96 -25.87 -15.78 -7.34
CA LEU A 96 -27.20 -15.38 -7.76
C LEU A 96 -28.21 -15.70 -6.67
N LYS A 97 -29.17 -14.80 -6.45
CA LYS A 97 -30.33 -15.08 -5.60
C LYS A 97 -31.04 -16.35 -6.13
N GLN A 98 -31.12 -17.40 -5.29
CA GLN A 98 -31.92 -18.59 -5.61
C GLN A 98 -33.41 -18.25 -5.43
N ASN A 99 -34.25 -18.78 -6.33
CA ASN A 99 -35.70 -18.59 -6.32
C ASN A 99 -36.36 -19.32 -5.17
#